data_AF-A0A6C0HH72-F1
#
_entry.id   AF-A0A6C0HH72-F1
#
_cell.length_a   1.000
_cell.length_b   1.000
_cell.length_c   1.000
_cell.angle_alpha   90.00
_cell.angle_beta   90.00
_cell.angle_gamma   90.00
#
_symmetry.space_group_name_H-M   'P 1'
#
loop_
_entity.id
_entity.type
_entity.pdbx_description
1 polymer ?
#
loop_
_entity_poly.entity_id
_entity_poly.type
_entity_poly.pdbx_seq_one_letter_code
_entity_poly.pdbx_strand_id
1 'polypeptide(L)'
;MKHLQFTVTVFLIIIFFIGIYVYSSGKLDALFSVSQIEGMTMEGLSENSDYGANCPDVLIRQGNKVLLYNSRIPVVKDLNPLIFSNLDEYIDFTRNERTKGNNCPVLFLQHETDIQGNDVYRVRPNLFDLQPGLPIRSAAQIAQNARNPAPIIDANTDHPPYNAGQYAGFDPLGLSVGVFTKLDAIHQSTITQDGSYSDNPMDPNWGGVLYTQQKIQSGKYDDNNVYKPNLLTVHNTQFNAGQFGHESPPNQLITTPHY
;
A
#
# COMPACT_ATOMS: atom_id res chain seq x y z
N MET A 1 24.96 50.92 -9.48
CA MET A 1 23.61 50.39 -9.80
C MET A 1 23.46 49.98 -11.27
N LYS A 2 23.81 50.81 -12.26
CA LYS A 2 23.70 50.45 -13.70
C LYS A 2 24.56 49.24 -14.11
N HIS A 3 25.79 49.12 -13.59
CA HIS A 3 26.64 47.96 -13.86
C HIS A 3 26.11 46.65 -13.26
N LEU A 4 25.45 46.71 -12.10
CA LEU A 4 24.85 45.53 -11.46
C LEU A 4 23.60 45.05 -12.21
N GLN A 5 22.78 45.99 -12.70
CA GLN A 5 21.63 45.65 -13.55
C GLN A 5 22.10 45.06 -14.88
N PHE A 6 23.16 45.60 -15.47
CA PHE A 6 23.74 45.06 -16.71
C PHE A 6 24.26 43.63 -16.52
N THR A 7 24.98 43.34 -15.43
CA THR A 7 25.47 41.98 -15.16
C THR A 7 24.34 40.98 -14.91
N VAL A 8 23.28 41.38 -14.19
CA VAL A 8 22.11 40.52 -13.95
C VAL A 8 21.36 40.24 -15.26
N THR A 9 21.17 41.24 -16.12
CA THR A 9 20.49 41.03 -17.42
C THR A 9 21.29 40.10 -18.32
N VAL A 10 22.62 40.24 -18.36
CA VAL A 10 23.49 39.32 -19.14
C VAL A 10 23.41 37.89 -18.60
N PHE A 11 23.40 37.71 -17.28
CA PHE A 11 23.26 36.39 -16.65
C PHE A 11 21.93 35.71 -16.98
N LEU A 12 20.81 36.45 -16.96
CA LEU A 12 19.50 35.90 -17.32
C LEU A 12 19.43 35.48 -18.80
N ILE A 13 20.05 36.24 -19.69
CA ILE A 13 20.13 35.90 -21.12
C ILE A 13 20.93 34.61 -21.33
N ILE A 14 22.03 34.42 -20.58
CA ILE A 14 22.84 33.20 -20.66
C ILE A 14 22.04 31.97 -20.21
N ILE A 15 21.30 32.05 -19.09
CA ILE A 15 20.43 30.96 -18.62
C ILE A 15 19.35 30.62 -19.66
N PHE A 16 18.76 31.64 -20.29
CA PHE A 16 17.74 31.44 -21.31
C PHE A 16 18.26 30.65 -22.52
N PHE A 17 19.46 30.99 -23.01
CA PHE A 17 20.08 30.25 -24.13
C PHE A 17 20.52 28.84 -23.74
N ILE A 18 20.99 28.62 -22.51
CA ILE A 18 21.29 27.29 -21.97
C ILE A 18 20.01 26.44 -21.92
N GLY A 19 18.89 27.01 -21.47
CA GLY A 19 17.59 26.33 -21.43
C GLY A 19 17.10 25.91 -22.81
N ILE A 20 17.22 26.79 -23.82
CA ILE A 20 16.85 26.48 -25.21
C ILE A 20 17.74 25.36 -25.77
N TYR A 21 19.05 25.39 -25.50
CA TYR A 21 19.98 24.36 -25.96
C TYR A 21 19.67 22.98 -25.36
N VAL A 22 19.32 22.91 -24.07
CA VAL A 22 18.90 21.67 -23.41
C VAL A 22 17.57 21.16 -23.98
N TYR A 23 16.62 22.06 -24.24
CA TYR A 23 15.34 21.71 -24.87
C TYR A 23 15.51 21.17 -26.29
N SER A 24 16.33 21.82 -27.13
CA SER A 24 16.53 21.39 -28.52
C SER A 24 17.36 20.12 -28.67
N SER A 25 18.22 19.82 -27.69
CA SER A 25 19.08 18.62 -27.73
C SER A 25 18.36 17.35 -27.28
N GLY A 26 17.08 17.43 -26.87
CA GLY A 26 16.29 16.27 -26.45
C GLY A 26 16.81 15.57 -25.19
N LYS A 27 17.79 16.16 -24.50
CA LYS A 27 18.45 15.59 -23.30
C LYS A 27 17.78 15.99 -22.00
N LEU A 28 16.58 16.57 -22.07
CA LEU A 28 15.83 17.04 -20.91
C LEU A 28 15.46 15.86 -19.98
N ASP A 29 15.20 14.69 -20.56
CA ASP A 29 14.90 13.45 -19.82
C ASP A 29 16.10 12.90 -19.03
N ALA A 30 17.33 13.22 -19.41
CA ALA A 30 18.54 12.77 -18.72
C ALA A 30 18.90 13.64 -17.49
N LEU A 31 18.34 14.83 -17.38
CA LEU A 31 18.55 15.76 -16.25
C LEU A 31 17.52 15.59 -15.14
N PHE A 32 16.33 15.05 -15.46
CA PHE A 32 15.25 14.75 -14.52
C PHE A 32 15.01 13.26 -14.32
N SER A 33 15.99 12.42 -14.70
CA SER A 33 15.98 11.02 -14.30
C SER A 33 16.14 10.94 -12.78
N VAL A 34 15.00 10.89 -12.11
CA VAL A 34 14.88 10.31 -10.77
C VAL A 34 15.55 8.95 -10.87
N SER A 35 16.71 8.82 -10.22
CA SER A 35 17.37 7.53 -10.06
C SER A 35 16.32 6.54 -9.57
N GLN A 36 16.12 5.46 -10.32
CA GLN A 36 15.20 4.40 -9.93
C GLN A 36 15.54 3.98 -8.51
N ILE A 37 14.60 4.19 -7.58
CA ILE A 37 14.69 3.62 -6.24
C ILE A 37 14.56 2.12 -6.46
N GLU A 38 15.68 1.41 -6.32
CA GLU A 38 15.72 -0.04 -6.28
C GLU A 38 14.69 -0.53 -5.23
N GLY A 39 13.66 -1.27 -5.66
CA GLY A 39 12.73 -1.93 -4.72
C GLY A 39 11.24 -1.91 -5.04
N MET A 40 10.78 -1.31 -6.16
CA MET A 40 9.41 -1.56 -6.65
C MET A 40 9.45 -2.52 -7.84
N THR A 41 9.55 -3.81 -7.56
CA THR A 41 9.10 -4.82 -8.53
C THR A 41 7.58 -4.82 -8.52
N MET A 42 6.97 -4.19 -9.52
CA MET A 42 5.60 -4.51 -9.89
C MET A 42 5.62 -5.95 -10.42
N GLU A 43 5.34 -6.91 -9.55
CA GLU A 43 5.06 -8.27 -9.97
C GLU A 43 3.75 -8.25 -10.76
N GLY A 44 3.84 -8.12 -12.08
CA GLY A 44 2.67 -8.09 -12.94
C GLY A 44 2.85 -7.56 -14.36
N LEU A 45 3.94 -6.87 -14.69
CA LEU A 45 4.20 -6.49 -16.08
C LEU A 45 5.71 -6.52 -16.33
N SER A 46 6.18 -7.55 -17.02
CA SER A 46 7.54 -7.59 -17.55
C SER A 46 7.70 -6.39 -18.50
N GLU A 47 8.48 -5.38 -18.10
CA GLU A 47 8.90 -4.27 -18.95
C GLU A 47 9.76 -4.73 -20.14
N ASN A 48 10.08 -6.02 -20.25
CA ASN A 48 10.94 -6.62 -21.26
C ASN A 48 10.27 -7.65 -22.17
N SER A 49 8.95 -7.74 -22.19
CA SER A 49 8.27 -8.39 -23.32
C SER A 49 8.05 -7.33 -24.39
N ASP A 50 8.96 -7.33 -25.37
CA ASP A 50 8.73 -6.83 -26.72
C ASP A 50 7.55 -7.63 -27.32
N TYR A 51 6.34 -7.35 -26.81
CA TYR A 51 5.11 -7.76 -27.45
C TYR A 51 5.10 -6.99 -28.77
N GLY A 52 5.61 -7.63 -29.82
CA GLY A 52 5.88 -6.99 -31.10
C GLY A 52 4.70 -6.15 -31.59
N ALA A 53 4.96 -5.20 -32.48
CA ALA A 53 4.03 -4.15 -32.94
C ALA A 53 2.58 -4.60 -33.25
N ASN A 54 2.36 -5.88 -33.52
CA ASN A 54 1.07 -6.47 -33.87
C ASN A 54 0.23 -6.98 -32.69
N CYS A 55 0.74 -6.91 -31.45
CA CYS A 55 0.04 -7.42 -30.28
C CYS A 55 -1.09 -6.48 -29.83
N PRO A 56 -2.36 -6.93 -29.82
CA PRO A 56 -3.48 -6.13 -29.34
C PRO A 56 -3.42 -5.85 -27.84
N ASP A 57 -3.90 -4.69 -27.42
CA ASP A 57 -3.72 -4.17 -26.07
C ASP A 57 -5.03 -3.74 -25.38
N VAL A 58 -6.10 -3.45 -26.11
CA VAL A 58 -7.37 -3.00 -25.52
C VAL A 58 -8.54 -3.84 -26.03
N LEU A 59 -9.31 -4.42 -25.11
CA LEU A 59 -10.53 -5.17 -25.40
C LEU A 59 -11.73 -4.38 -24.88
N ILE A 60 -12.69 -4.06 -25.74
CA ILE A 60 -13.89 -3.30 -25.39
C ILE A 60 -15.14 -4.15 -25.61
N ARG A 61 -15.98 -4.28 -24.59
CA ARG A 61 -17.33 -4.85 -24.75
C ARG A 61 -18.35 -3.72 -24.92
N GLN A 62 -18.98 -3.66 -26.09
CA GLN A 62 -20.02 -2.69 -26.42
C GLN A 62 -21.31 -3.43 -26.80
N GLY A 63 -22.25 -3.49 -25.86
CA GLY A 63 -23.47 -4.28 -25.99
C GLY A 63 -23.16 -5.78 -26.20
N ASN A 64 -23.57 -6.32 -27.34
CA ASN A 64 -23.35 -7.73 -27.71
C ASN A 64 -22.05 -7.95 -28.48
N LYS A 65 -21.31 -6.89 -28.82
CA LYS A 65 -20.08 -6.99 -29.61
C LYS A 65 -18.85 -6.86 -28.72
N VAL A 66 -17.79 -7.55 -29.11
CA VAL A 66 -16.47 -7.45 -28.48
C VAL A 66 -15.51 -6.91 -29.52
N LEU A 67 -14.81 -5.82 -29.20
CA LEU A 67 -13.90 -5.10 -30.08
C LEU A 67 -12.49 -5.21 -29.53
N LEU A 68 -11.57 -5.73 -30.31
CA LEU A 68 -10.16 -5.84 -29.93
C LEU A 68 -9.34 -4.83 -30.74
N TYR A 69 -8.76 -3.89 -30.02
CA TYR A 69 -7.93 -2.82 -30.55
C TYR A 69 -6.46 -3.15 -30.35
N ASN A 70 -5.66 -2.66 -31.29
CA ASN A 70 -4.23 -2.49 -31.11
C ASN A 70 -3.90 -0.99 -31.27
N SER A 71 -3.50 -0.33 -30.19
CA SER A 71 -3.17 1.10 -30.17
C SER A 71 -1.94 1.46 -31.01
N ARG A 72 -1.15 0.47 -31.44
CA ARG A 72 0.06 0.67 -32.24
C ARG A 72 -0.21 0.70 -33.75
N ILE A 73 -1.41 0.34 -34.19
CA ILE A 73 -1.83 0.35 -35.60
C ILE A 73 -3.02 1.29 -35.81
N PRO A 74 -3.12 1.99 -36.96
CA PRO A 74 -4.22 2.92 -37.20
C PRO A 74 -5.58 2.20 -37.28
N VAL A 75 -6.63 2.87 -36.83
CA VAL A 75 -8.02 2.39 -36.92
C VAL A 75 -8.48 2.47 -38.37
N VAL A 76 -8.62 1.32 -39.03
CA VAL A 76 -9.05 1.20 -40.43
C VAL A 76 -10.08 0.08 -40.50
N LYS A 77 -11.14 0.30 -41.30
CA LYS A 77 -12.19 -0.68 -41.53
C LYS A 77 -11.56 -2.01 -41.99
N ASP A 78 -12.02 -3.10 -41.37
CA ASP A 78 -11.57 -4.48 -41.63
C ASP A 78 -10.11 -4.79 -41.23
N LEU A 79 -9.42 -3.86 -40.55
CA LEU A 79 -8.05 -4.06 -40.03
C LEU A 79 -7.96 -3.87 -38.50
N ASN A 80 -8.51 -2.76 -37.98
CA ASN A 80 -8.48 -2.42 -36.55
C ASN A 80 -9.69 -1.52 -36.25
N PRO A 81 -10.58 -1.85 -35.30
CA PRO A 81 -10.56 -3.02 -34.41
C PRO A 81 -10.97 -4.32 -35.09
N LEU A 82 -10.51 -5.44 -34.53
CA LEU A 82 -11.10 -6.75 -34.81
C LEU A 82 -12.44 -6.83 -34.07
N ILE A 83 -13.50 -7.17 -34.79
CA ILE A 83 -14.87 -7.20 -34.28
C ILE A 83 -15.30 -8.65 -34.12
N PHE A 84 -15.71 -9.02 -32.92
CA PHE A 84 -16.27 -10.33 -32.60
C PHE A 84 -17.76 -10.18 -32.28
N SER A 85 -18.55 -11.11 -32.79
CA SER A 85 -20.01 -11.12 -32.64
C SER A 85 -20.46 -11.60 -31.26
N ASN A 86 -19.61 -12.37 -30.57
CA ASN A 86 -19.84 -12.91 -29.25
C ASN A 86 -18.50 -13.21 -28.54
N LEU A 87 -18.59 -13.63 -27.29
CA LEU A 87 -17.43 -13.97 -26.46
C LEU A 87 -16.69 -15.22 -26.95
N ASP A 88 -17.41 -16.20 -27.48
CA ASP A 88 -16.84 -17.48 -27.91
C ASP A 88 -15.88 -17.30 -29.09
N GLU A 89 -16.22 -16.43 -30.04
CA GLU A 89 -15.38 -16.09 -31.19
C GLU A 89 -14.05 -15.46 -30.73
N TYR A 90 -14.10 -14.58 -29.73
CA TYR A 90 -12.91 -14.00 -29.12
C TYR A 90 -12.06 -15.03 -28.36
N ILE A 91 -12.70 -15.96 -27.65
CA ILE A 91 -12.00 -17.06 -26.95
C ILE A 91 -11.26 -17.94 -27.95
N ASP A 92 -11.90 -18.29 -29.07
CA ASP A 92 -11.28 -19.13 -30.10
C ASP A 92 -10.13 -18.41 -30.81
N PHE A 93 -10.29 -17.12 -31.11
CA PHE A 93 -9.22 -16.28 -31.62
C PHE A 93 -8.01 -16.24 -30.68
N THR A 94 -8.23 -15.93 -29.40
CA THR A 94 -7.13 -15.84 -28.41
C THR A 94 -6.47 -17.19 -28.14
N ARG A 95 -7.23 -18.30 -28.14
CA ARG A 95 -6.66 -19.64 -28.03
C ARG A 95 -5.75 -19.95 -29.20
N ASN A 96 -6.17 -19.63 -30.42
CA ASN A 96 -5.37 -19.82 -31.64
C ASN A 96 -4.14 -18.91 -31.71
N GLU A 97 -4.19 -17.71 -31.15
CA GLU A 97 -3.01 -16.85 -31.04
C GLU A 97 -2.02 -17.39 -29.99
N ARG A 98 -2.51 -17.91 -28.86
CA ARG A 98 -1.68 -18.53 -27.84
C ARG A 98 -0.97 -19.79 -28.33
N THR A 99 -1.59 -20.61 -29.19
CA THR A 99 -0.92 -21.79 -29.78
C THR A 99 0.23 -21.40 -30.70
N LYS A 100 0.22 -20.19 -31.26
CA LYS A 100 1.33 -19.61 -32.04
C LYS A 100 2.40 -18.95 -31.18
N GLY A 101 2.23 -18.91 -29.85
CA GLY A 101 3.12 -18.24 -28.91
C GLY A 101 2.81 -16.75 -28.67
N ASN A 102 1.73 -16.22 -29.26
CA ASN A 102 1.34 -14.82 -29.07
C ASN A 102 0.46 -14.68 -27.80
N ASN A 103 1.08 -14.46 -26.65
CA ASN A 103 0.37 -14.23 -25.40
C ASN A 103 0.27 -12.74 -25.05
N CYS A 104 -0.69 -12.05 -25.66
CA CYS A 104 -0.88 -10.62 -25.51
C CYS A 104 -1.62 -10.24 -24.21
N PRO A 105 -1.07 -9.34 -23.37
CA PRO A 105 -1.81 -8.76 -22.26
C PRO A 105 -2.81 -7.75 -22.81
N VAL A 106 -4.10 -7.98 -22.55
CA VAL A 106 -5.19 -7.10 -22.98
C VAL A 106 -5.83 -6.43 -21.77
N LEU A 107 -6.05 -5.12 -21.86
CA LEU A 107 -6.84 -4.36 -20.90
C LEU A 107 -8.31 -4.45 -21.28
N PHE A 108 -9.15 -4.95 -20.38
CA PHE A 108 -10.59 -5.09 -20.62
C PHE A 108 -11.38 -3.86 -20.13
N LEU A 109 -12.12 -3.25 -21.05
CA LEU A 109 -13.03 -2.12 -20.83
C LEU A 109 -14.48 -2.54 -21.14
N GLN A 110 -15.40 -2.14 -20.27
CA GLN A 110 -16.83 -2.33 -20.46
C GLN A 110 -17.50 -0.98 -20.71
N HIS A 111 -18.28 -0.90 -21.79
CA HIS A 111 -19.12 0.25 -22.09
C HIS A 111 -20.42 0.18 -21.26
N GLU A 112 -20.67 1.22 -20.47
CA GLU A 112 -21.85 1.31 -19.60
C GLU A 112 -22.37 2.75 -19.59
N THR A 113 -23.67 2.92 -19.37
CA THR A 113 -24.28 4.23 -19.14
C THR A 113 -24.24 4.55 -17.66
N ASP A 114 -23.75 5.73 -17.28
CA ASP A 114 -23.83 6.20 -15.92
C ASP A 114 -25.28 6.55 -15.51
N ILE A 115 -25.49 6.84 -14.23
CA ILE A 115 -26.81 7.25 -13.70
C ILE A 115 -27.29 8.61 -14.25
N GLN A 116 -26.42 9.35 -14.93
CA GLN A 116 -26.71 10.64 -15.56
C GLN A 116 -27.01 10.49 -17.07
N GLY A 117 -26.93 9.26 -17.61
CA GLY A 117 -27.15 8.95 -19.02
C GLY A 117 -25.95 9.18 -19.92
N ASN A 118 -24.75 9.39 -19.39
CA ASN A 118 -23.52 9.48 -20.18
C ASN A 118 -22.91 8.09 -20.41
N ASP A 119 -22.43 7.86 -21.62
CA ASP A 119 -21.66 6.67 -21.96
C ASP A 119 -20.25 6.75 -21.35
N VAL A 120 -19.90 5.78 -20.50
CA VAL A 120 -18.60 5.68 -19.83
C VAL A 120 -17.97 4.31 -20.07
N TYR A 121 -16.64 4.29 -20.13
CA TYR A 121 -15.86 3.06 -20.18
C TYR A 121 -15.28 2.75 -18.80
N ARG A 122 -15.59 1.57 -18.26
CA ARG A 122 -15.08 1.10 -16.97
C ARG A 122 -14.08 -0.03 -17.17
N VAL A 123 -12.95 0.05 -16.49
CA VAL A 123 -11.99 -1.05 -16.42
C VAL A 123 -12.61 -2.19 -15.59
N ARG A 124 -12.52 -3.40 -16.11
CA ARG A 124 -13.00 -4.63 -15.45
C ARG A 124 -11.87 -5.66 -15.38
N PRO A 125 -11.83 -6.53 -14.37
CA PRO A 125 -10.78 -7.55 -14.25
C PRO A 125 -10.72 -8.49 -15.45
N ASN A 126 -11.87 -9.02 -15.89
CA ASN A 126 -11.97 -9.90 -17.07
C ASN A 126 -13.41 -9.97 -17.60
N LEU A 127 -13.63 -10.68 -18.71
CA LEU A 127 -14.93 -10.81 -19.39
C LEU A 127 -15.99 -11.62 -18.63
N PHE A 128 -15.57 -12.48 -17.70
CA PHE A 128 -16.44 -13.34 -16.90
C PHE A 128 -16.77 -12.71 -15.54
N ASP A 129 -15.87 -11.89 -15.03
CA ASP A 129 -16.02 -11.13 -13.79
C ASP A 129 -16.17 -9.64 -14.08
N LEU A 130 -17.43 -9.24 -14.25
CA LEU A 130 -17.82 -7.85 -14.49
C LEU A 130 -17.95 -7.06 -13.19
N GLN A 131 -17.62 -7.65 -12.05
CA GLN A 131 -17.74 -6.94 -10.78
C GLN A 131 -16.82 -5.72 -10.82
N PRO A 132 -17.33 -4.54 -10.42
CA PRO A 132 -16.47 -3.40 -10.14
C PRO A 132 -15.66 -3.84 -8.94
N GLY A 133 -14.40 -4.21 -9.18
CA GLY A 133 -13.44 -4.26 -8.09
C GLY A 133 -13.47 -2.94 -7.32
N LEU A 134 -12.76 -2.90 -6.19
CA LEU A 134 -12.59 -1.67 -5.44
C LEU A 134 -12.14 -0.54 -6.38
N PRO A 135 -12.66 0.69 -6.21
CA PRO A 135 -12.33 1.80 -7.09
C PRO A 135 -10.82 1.93 -7.22
N ILE A 136 -10.33 2.02 -8.46
CA ILE A 136 -8.92 2.21 -8.75
C ILE A 136 -8.54 3.58 -8.21
N ARG A 137 -8.02 3.61 -6.97
CA ARG A 137 -7.37 4.81 -6.44
C ARG A 137 -6.21 5.10 -7.39
N SER A 138 -6.10 6.34 -7.85
CA SER A 138 -5.01 6.70 -8.76
C SER A 138 -3.66 6.34 -8.12
N ALA A 139 -2.66 5.97 -8.92
CA ALA A 139 -1.32 5.66 -8.40
C ALA A 139 -0.78 6.81 -7.52
N ALA A 140 -1.15 8.06 -7.83
CA ALA A 140 -0.87 9.23 -7.01
C ALA A 140 -1.55 9.20 -5.63
N GLN A 141 -2.79 8.75 -5.53
CA GLN A 141 -3.49 8.55 -4.25
C GLN A 141 -2.90 7.38 -3.45
N ILE A 142 -2.46 6.30 -4.12
CA ILE A 142 -1.78 5.18 -3.45
C ILE A 142 -0.44 5.64 -2.87
N ALA A 143 0.35 6.40 -3.65
CA ALA A 143 1.62 6.97 -3.20
C ALA A 143 1.47 8.01 -2.07
N GLN A 144 0.36 8.75 -2.04
CA GLN A 144 0.06 9.69 -0.95
C GLN A 144 -0.44 8.97 0.32
N ASN A 145 -1.26 7.92 0.20
CA ASN A 145 -1.70 7.11 1.35
C ASN A 145 -0.55 6.28 1.95
N ALA A 146 0.49 5.96 1.16
CA ALA A 146 1.73 5.38 1.69
C ALA A 146 2.48 6.35 2.64
N ARG A 147 2.28 7.68 2.52
CA ARG A 147 2.89 8.66 3.44
C ARG A 147 2.02 8.96 4.65
N ASN A 148 0.70 8.90 4.50
CA ASN A 148 -0.24 9.19 5.58
C ASN A 148 -1.08 7.93 5.88
N PRO A 149 -0.70 7.15 6.91
CA PRO A 149 -1.41 5.93 7.25
C PRO A 149 -2.87 6.21 7.60
N ALA A 150 -3.76 5.36 7.12
CA ALA A 150 -5.20 5.47 7.40
C ALA A 150 -5.47 5.36 8.91
N PRO A 151 -6.44 6.12 9.45
CA PRO A 151 -6.86 5.96 10.83
C PRO A 151 -7.41 4.54 11.04
N ILE A 152 -7.15 3.98 12.22
CA ILE A 152 -7.69 2.68 12.62
C ILE A 152 -9.17 2.89 12.94
N ILE A 153 -10.03 2.03 12.41
CA ILE A 153 -11.46 2.02 12.72
C ILE A 153 -11.66 1.03 13.87
N ASP A 154 -11.92 1.55 15.07
CA ASP A 154 -12.17 0.74 16.26
C ASP A 154 -13.35 1.29 17.06
N ALA A 155 -14.41 0.48 17.14
CA ALA A 155 -15.63 0.80 17.86
C ALA A 155 -15.40 1.07 19.36
N ASN A 156 -14.36 0.50 19.97
CA ASN A 156 -14.04 0.74 21.38
C ASN A 156 -13.60 2.19 21.65
N THR A 157 -13.08 2.88 20.63
CA THR A 157 -12.52 4.24 20.72
C THR A 157 -13.42 5.32 20.12
N ASP A 158 -14.54 4.92 19.51
CA ASP A 158 -15.44 5.81 18.74
C ASP A 158 -16.23 6.78 19.64
N HIS A 159 -16.30 6.51 20.96
CA HIS A 159 -17.06 7.30 21.93
C HIS A 159 -16.19 7.79 23.11
N PRO A 160 -15.48 8.91 22.96
CA PRO A 160 -14.80 9.57 24.08
C PRO A 160 -15.78 9.92 25.22
N PRO A 161 -15.37 9.92 26.50
CA PRO A 161 -13.98 9.85 27.00
C PRO A 161 -13.49 8.43 27.34
N TYR A 162 -14.31 7.41 27.16
CA TYR A 162 -13.97 6.04 27.56
C TYR A 162 -12.95 5.42 26.59
N ASN A 163 -12.09 4.54 27.12
CA ASN A 163 -11.07 3.81 26.36
C ASN A 163 -10.06 4.69 25.57
N ALA A 164 -9.90 5.96 25.95
CA ALA A 164 -8.91 6.85 25.36
C ALA A 164 -7.48 6.39 25.69
N GLY A 165 -6.59 6.40 24.69
CA GLY A 165 -5.19 6.01 24.86
C GLY A 165 -4.94 4.51 25.04
N GLN A 166 -5.95 3.67 24.81
CA GLN A 166 -5.80 2.22 24.80
C GLN A 166 -5.27 1.72 23.44
N TYR A 167 -4.78 0.48 23.42
CA TYR A 167 -4.41 -0.20 22.19
C TYR A 167 -5.65 -0.48 21.32
N ALA A 168 -5.44 -0.57 20.00
CA ALA A 168 -6.48 -0.96 19.08
C ALA A 168 -7.02 -2.36 19.43
N GLY A 169 -8.35 -2.51 19.38
CA GLY A 169 -9.03 -3.78 19.57
C GLY A 169 -8.70 -4.79 18.46
N PHE A 170 -8.86 -6.07 18.79
CA PHE A 170 -8.76 -7.15 17.80
C PHE A 170 -9.93 -7.11 16.83
N ASP A 171 -9.64 -7.07 15.52
CA ASP A 171 -10.64 -7.13 14.46
C ASP A 171 -10.73 -8.56 13.88
N PRO A 172 -11.76 -9.36 14.24
CA PRO A 172 -11.93 -10.69 13.68
C PRO A 172 -12.42 -10.70 12.23
N LEU A 173 -12.97 -9.59 11.72
CA LEU A 173 -13.56 -9.51 10.38
C LEU A 173 -12.57 -9.02 9.33
N GLY A 174 -11.46 -8.39 9.74
CA GLY A 174 -10.39 -7.94 8.85
C GLY A 174 -10.84 -6.81 7.93
N LEU A 175 -11.57 -5.82 8.45
CA LEU A 175 -12.11 -4.70 7.68
C LEU A 175 -11.02 -3.86 6.99
N SER A 176 -9.82 -3.82 7.58
CA SER A 176 -8.69 -3.01 7.10
C SER A 176 -7.71 -3.78 6.21
N VAL A 177 -8.03 -5.00 5.79
CA VAL A 177 -7.14 -5.80 4.92
C VAL A 177 -6.92 -5.08 3.59
N GLY A 178 -5.65 -4.89 3.22
CA GLY A 178 -5.25 -4.19 2.01
C GLY A 178 -5.18 -2.66 2.13
N VAL A 179 -5.41 -2.10 3.32
CA VAL A 179 -5.24 -0.67 3.60
C VAL A 179 -4.07 -0.48 4.56
N PHE A 180 -3.15 0.44 4.24
CA PHE A 180 -2.05 0.78 5.15
C PHE A 180 -2.55 1.68 6.28
N THR A 181 -2.61 1.15 7.51
CA THR A 181 -3.14 1.82 8.69
C THR A 181 -2.05 2.36 9.61
N LYS A 182 -2.44 3.16 10.61
CA LYS A 182 -1.51 3.61 11.66
C LYS A 182 -0.88 2.44 12.42
N LEU A 183 -1.59 1.32 12.57
CA LEU A 183 -1.08 0.13 13.24
C LEU A 183 0.06 -0.50 12.43
N ASP A 184 -0.10 -0.56 11.10
CA ASP A 184 0.93 -1.06 10.20
C ASP A 184 2.17 -0.17 10.21
N ALA A 185 1.98 1.16 10.27
CA ALA A 185 3.08 2.11 10.39
C ALA A 185 3.87 1.92 11.71
N ILE A 186 3.18 1.65 12.82
CA ILE A 186 3.82 1.34 14.11
C ILE A 186 4.61 0.03 14.00
N HIS A 187 4.02 -1.01 13.41
CA HIS A 187 4.72 -2.29 13.21
C HIS A 187 5.96 -2.14 12.31
N GLN A 188 5.87 -1.39 11.21
CA GLN A 188 7.04 -1.13 10.36
C GLN A 188 8.12 -0.29 11.06
N SER A 189 7.72 0.54 12.03
CA SER A 189 8.68 1.34 12.80
C SER A 189 9.56 0.47 13.70
N THR A 190 9.07 -0.67 14.20
CA THR A 190 9.88 -1.57 15.04
C THR A 190 10.92 -2.34 14.23
N ILE A 191 10.59 -2.67 12.98
CA ILE A 191 11.48 -3.41 12.08
C ILE A 191 12.75 -2.60 11.73
N THR A 192 12.63 -1.27 11.61
CA THR A 192 13.70 -0.38 11.10
C THR A 192 14.50 0.37 12.17
N GLN A 193 14.16 0.20 13.46
CA GLN A 193 14.64 1.07 14.54
C GLN A 193 16.15 1.00 14.83
N ASP A 194 16.81 -0.14 14.66
CA ASP A 194 18.20 -0.35 15.09
C ASP A 194 19.10 -1.00 14.01
N GLY A 195 18.72 -0.85 12.74
CA GLY A 195 19.55 -1.17 11.57
C GLY A 195 19.69 -2.66 11.21
N SER A 196 19.51 -3.61 12.15
CA SER A 196 19.56 -5.05 11.85
C SER A 196 18.59 -5.91 12.67
N TYR A 197 18.50 -5.69 13.98
CA TYR A 197 17.63 -6.45 14.87
C TYR A 197 16.52 -5.60 15.46
N SER A 198 15.32 -6.16 15.53
CA SER A 198 14.17 -5.57 16.22
C SER A 198 14.07 -6.10 17.65
N ASP A 199 13.54 -5.30 18.57
CA ASP A 199 13.18 -5.73 19.93
C ASP A 199 11.72 -6.18 20.05
N ASN A 200 10.95 -6.09 18.97
CA ASN A 200 9.58 -6.61 18.89
C ASN A 200 9.59 -8.10 18.51
N PRO A 201 9.03 -9.00 19.35
CA PRO A 201 8.98 -10.43 19.07
C PRO A 201 8.12 -10.84 17.87
N MET A 202 7.29 -9.92 17.37
CA MET A 202 6.47 -10.15 16.19
C MET A 202 7.19 -9.82 14.87
N ASP A 203 8.39 -9.23 14.94
CA ASP A 203 9.13 -8.83 13.74
C ASP A 203 9.97 -9.98 13.19
N PRO A 204 10.10 -10.12 11.85
CA PRO A 204 10.92 -11.18 11.25
C PRO A 204 12.40 -11.12 11.65
N ASN A 205 12.91 -9.93 11.95
CA ASN A 205 14.29 -9.69 12.39
C ASN A 205 14.42 -9.53 13.91
N TRP A 206 13.53 -10.12 14.70
CA TRP A 206 13.60 -10.05 16.15
C TRP A 206 14.95 -10.57 16.69
N GLY A 207 15.64 -9.76 17.49
CA GLY A 207 16.94 -10.07 18.09
C GLY A 207 16.88 -11.07 19.25
N GLY A 208 15.69 -11.56 19.60
CA GLY A 208 15.48 -12.52 20.68
C GLY A 208 15.40 -11.91 22.08
N VAL A 209 15.18 -12.77 23.07
CA VAL A 209 14.89 -12.36 24.46
C VAL A 209 16.03 -11.53 25.07
N LEU A 210 17.29 -11.91 24.83
CA LEU A 210 18.44 -11.17 25.38
C LEU A 210 18.54 -9.76 24.81
N TYR A 211 18.25 -9.58 23.52
CA TYR A 211 18.26 -8.28 22.85
C TYR A 211 17.15 -7.38 23.40
N THR A 212 15.92 -7.90 23.48
CA THR A 212 14.80 -7.17 24.08
C THR A 212 15.09 -6.80 25.54
N GLN A 213 15.71 -7.70 26.32
CA GLN A 213 16.08 -7.41 27.71
C GLN A 213 17.11 -6.28 27.82
N GLN A 214 18.09 -6.21 26.91
CA GLN A 214 19.05 -5.10 26.86
C GLN A 214 18.37 -3.77 26.55
N LYS A 215 17.38 -3.77 25.64
CA LYS A 215 16.59 -2.56 25.30
C LYS A 215 15.69 -2.11 26.45
N ILE A 216 15.16 -3.05 27.23
CA ILE A 216 14.46 -2.74 28.49
C ILE A 216 15.43 -2.10 29.48
N GLN A 217 16.61 -2.69 29.67
CA GLN A 217 17.63 -2.17 30.59
C GLN A 217 18.20 -0.81 30.15
N SER A 218 18.18 -0.49 28.86
CA SER A 218 18.59 0.82 28.35
C SER A 218 17.56 1.92 28.61
N GLY A 219 16.40 1.59 29.19
CA GLY A 219 15.33 2.54 29.51
C GLY A 219 14.40 2.87 28.34
N LYS A 220 14.48 2.15 27.21
CA LYS A 220 13.60 2.40 26.03
C LYS A 220 12.11 2.26 26.38
N TYR A 221 11.80 1.45 27.39
CA TYR A 221 10.44 1.09 27.79
C TYR A 221 10.07 1.54 29.21
N ASP A 222 10.78 2.52 29.79
CA ASP A 222 10.56 2.94 31.18
C ASP A 222 9.12 3.41 31.45
N ASP A 223 8.50 4.08 30.49
CA ASP A 223 7.10 4.55 30.56
C ASP A 223 6.07 3.40 30.53
N ASN A 224 6.48 2.20 30.13
CA ASN A 224 5.62 1.02 29.98
C ASN A 224 5.86 -0.03 31.09
N ASN A 225 6.62 0.30 32.14
CA ASN A 225 6.88 -0.61 33.24
C ASN A 225 5.60 -0.89 34.05
N VAL A 226 5.09 -2.12 33.97
CA VAL A 226 3.94 -2.58 34.76
C VAL A 226 4.42 -3.16 36.07
N TYR A 227 4.07 -2.51 37.18
CA TYR A 227 4.29 -3.06 38.51
C TYR A 227 3.10 -3.94 38.93
N LYS A 228 3.38 -5.02 39.66
CA LYS A 228 2.32 -5.80 40.30
C LYS A 228 1.59 -4.87 41.28
N PRO A 229 0.26 -4.70 41.18
CA PRO A 229 -0.46 -3.90 42.14
C PRO A 229 -0.27 -4.51 43.53
N ASN A 230 0.09 -3.67 44.50
CA ASN A 230 0.21 -4.10 45.89
C ASN A 230 -1.19 -4.28 46.48
N LEU A 231 -1.76 -5.48 46.30
CA LEU A 231 -3.11 -5.83 46.78
C LEU A 231 -3.19 -5.95 48.31
N LEU A 232 -2.08 -5.78 49.03
CA LEU A 232 -2.00 -6.00 50.48
C LEU A 232 -2.30 -4.75 51.31
N THR A 233 -2.41 -3.56 50.69
CA THR A 233 -2.82 -2.34 51.41
C THR A 233 -4.31 -2.11 51.29
N VAL A 234 -5.09 -3.07 51.80
CA VAL A 234 -6.52 -2.89 52.00
C VAL A 234 -6.74 -2.09 53.27
N HIS A 235 -7.01 -0.79 53.14
CA HIS A 235 -7.62 -0.03 54.24
C HIS A 235 -9.05 -0.56 54.44
N ASN A 236 -9.31 -1.15 55.62
CA ASN A 236 -10.63 -1.61 56.08
C ASN A 236 -11.22 -2.89 55.45
N THR A 237 -10.41 -3.80 54.90
CA THR A 237 -10.90 -5.16 54.63
C THR A 237 -10.12 -6.20 55.44
N GLN A 238 -10.80 -6.88 56.35
CA GLN A 238 -10.25 -8.02 57.07
C GLN A 238 -10.56 -9.30 56.30
N PHE A 239 -9.52 -10.03 55.87
CA PHE A 239 -9.69 -11.37 55.31
C PHE A 239 -10.03 -12.35 56.44
N ASN A 240 -11.28 -12.81 56.50
CA ASN A 240 -11.69 -13.86 57.42
C ASN A 240 -11.47 -15.22 56.76
N ALA A 241 -10.32 -15.83 57.04
CA ALA A 241 -10.03 -17.19 56.60
C ALA A 241 -11.10 -18.17 57.13
N GLY A 242 -11.61 -19.04 56.25
CA GLY A 242 -12.53 -20.13 56.62
C GLY A 242 -14.03 -19.89 56.35
N GLN A 243 -14.45 -18.73 55.87
CA GLN A 243 -15.88 -18.45 55.67
C GLN A 243 -16.50 -19.11 54.41
N PHE A 244 -15.67 -19.59 53.47
CA PHE A 244 -16.10 -20.24 52.23
C PHE A 244 -15.31 -21.50 51.85
N GLY A 245 -14.67 -22.16 52.83
CA GLY A 245 -13.99 -23.45 52.59
C GLY A 245 -12.75 -23.41 51.70
N HIS A 246 -12.23 -22.24 51.34
CA HIS A 246 -10.95 -22.12 50.64
C HIS A 246 -9.79 -22.12 51.64
N GLU A 247 -8.84 -23.03 51.43
CA GLU A 247 -7.57 -23.06 52.17
C GLU A 247 -6.82 -21.74 51.97
N SER A 248 -6.17 -21.27 53.03
CA SER A 248 -5.29 -20.10 52.96
C SER A 248 -4.23 -20.33 51.87
N PRO A 249 -3.95 -19.36 50.99
CA PRO A 249 -2.92 -19.52 49.98
C PRO A 249 -1.59 -19.87 50.68
N PRO A 250 -0.85 -20.87 50.17
CA PRO A 250 0.42 -21.26 50.79
C PRO A 250 1.34 -20.05 50.79
N ASN A 251 1.95 -19.79 51.96
CA ASN A 251 2.88 -18.67 52.21
C ASN A 251 3.84 -18.50 51.03
N GLN A 252 3.54 -17.57 50.12
CA GLN A 252 4.48 -17.17 49.10
C GLN A 252 5.59 -16.42 49.84
N LEU A 253 6.74 -17.08 49.94
CA LEU A 253 7.96 -16.57 50.53
C LEU A 253 8.17 -15.13 50.07
N ILE A 254 8.22 -14.22 51.03
CA ILE A 254 8.62 -12.84 50.83
C ILE A 254 10.08 -12.89 50.41
N THR A 255 10.35 -12.89 49.11
CA THR A 255 11.68 -12.60 48.61
C THR A 255 11.89 -11.10 48.74
N THR A 256 12.49 -10.67 49.85
CA THR A 256 13.00 -9.31 49.98
C THR A 256 14.08 -9.09 48.91
N PRO A 257 14.02 -7.99 48.13
CA PRO A 257 15.13 -7.62 47.28
C PRO A 257 16.27 -7.13 48.17
N HIS A 258 17.41 -7.81 48.14
CA HIS A 258 18.66 -7.24 48.63
C HIS A 258 19.15 -6.23 47.58
N TYR A 259 19.33 -5.00 48.02
CA TYR A 259 20.08 -3.95 47.33
C TYR A 259 21.52 -4.38 47.06
#